data_AF-A0A367YGH1-F1
#
_entry.id   AF-A0A367YGH1-F1
#
_cell.length_a   1.000
_cell.length_b   1.000
_cell.length_c   1.000
_cell.angle_alpha   90.00
_cell.angle_beta   90.00
_cell.angle_gamma   90.00
#
_symmetry.space_group_name_H-M   'P 1'
#
loop_
_entity.id
_entity.type
_entity.pdbx_description
1 polymer ?
#
loop_
_entity_poly.entity_id
_entity_poly.type
_entity_poly.pdbx_seq_one_letter_code
_entity_poly.pdbx_strand_id
1 'polypeptide(L)'
;MKILSKEEKDAHVSHIIAEGAKGLVYGGILSVGIFQFLKHKRPARFALFTPSIKAALLAMPTITIGAFYADQGSVEFDRKMHQSEYNESKYIEEFREWNKLSLSDKCFTVLNDNKYKIIIAAWAGSLYGSWVFVNRDKIMTTAQKAVQARMYAQGITIILLLGTILLAMKEEEINKKKPKPIPEWKKIIMEKEAEDQRLLEEAKLAKEKAQTPVNTQSQ
;
A
#
# COMPACT_ATOMS: atom_id res chain seq x y z
N MET A 1 1.16 17.60 -25.68
CA MET A 1 1.47 16.62 -24.61
C MET A 1 2.30 17.36 -23.57
N LYS A 2 1.88 17.45 -22.30
CA LYS A 2 2.69 18.08 -21.24
C LYS A 2 3.93 17.20 -21.04
N ILE A 3 5.12 17.78 -21.08
CA ILE A 3 6.35 17.04 -20.78
C ILE A 3 6.37 16.89 -19.26
N LEU A 4 6.24 15.65 -18.78
CA LEU A 4 6.29 15.33 -17.36
C LEU A 4 7.65 15.71 -16.79
N SER A 5 7.65 16.22 -15.56
CA SER A 5 8.91 16.45 -14.85
C SER A 5 9.58 15.11 -14.54
N LYS A 6 10.92 15.08 -14.44
CA LYS A 6 11.63 13.84 -14.07
C LYS A 6 11.20 13.33 -12.70
N GLU A 7 11.02 14.24 -11.73
CA GLU A 7 10.59 13.89 -10.37
C GLU A 7 9.18 13.27 -10.36
N GLU A 8 8.25 13.82 -11.13
CA GLU A 8 6.89 13.29 -11.27
C GLU A 8 6.88 11.89 -11.90
N LYS A 9 7.70 11.66 -12.92
CA LYS A 9 7.85 10.33 -13.52
C LYS A 9 8.39 9.30 -12.53
N ASP A 10 9.39 9.68 -11.75
CA ASP A 10 9.99 8.78 -10.75
C ASP A 10 9.00 8.49 -9.60
N ALA A 11 8.23 9.49 -9.18
CA ALA A 11 7.16 9.33 -8.21
C ALA A 11 6.07 8.36 -8.71
N HIS A 12 5.61 8.55 -9.95
CA HIS A 12 4.62 7.70 -10.62
C HIS A 12 5.10 6.24 -10.71
N VAL A 13 6.32 6.02 -11.21
CA VAL A 13 6.91 4.68 -11.32
C VAL A 13 7.06 4.03 -9.96
N SER A 14 7.50 4.77 -8.93
CA SER A 14 7.64 4.23 -7.58
C SER A 14 6.30 3.78 -6.99
N HIS A 15 5.23 4.54 -7.23
CA HIS A 15 3.89 4.24 -6.75
C HIS A 15 3.31 3.01 -7.44
N ILE A 16 3.44 2.92 -8.77
CA ILE A 16 3.00 1.76 -9.55
C ILE A 16 3.74 0.50 -9.10
N ILE A 17 5.06 0.57 -8.90
CA ILE A 17 5.83 -0.58 -8.42
C ILE A 17 5.36 -1.01 -7.03
N ALA A 18 5.08 -0.06 -6.13
CA ALA A 18 4.59 -0.37 -4.79
C ALA A 18 3.21 -1.04 -4.81
N GLU A 19 2.26 -0.55 -5.60
CA GLU A 19 0.93 -1.15 -5.74
C GLU A 19 0.98 -2.49 -6.49
N GLY A 20 1.78 -2.57 -7.55
CA GLY A 20 2.04 -3.82 -8.27
C GLY A 20 2.66 -4.88 -7.38
N ALA A 21 3.58 -4.52 -6.49
CA ALA A 21 4.16 -5.43 -5.51
C ALA A 21 3.10 -5.97 -4.51
N LYS A 22 2.17 -5.12 -4.05
CA LYS A 22 1.03 -5.59 -3.24
C LYS A 22 0.15 -6.57 -4.03
N GLY A 23 -0.15 -6.24 -5.29
CA GLY A 23 -0.88 -7.13 -6.21
C GLY A 23 -0.20 -8.47 -6.42
N LEU A 24 1.12 -8.51 -6.55
CA LEU A 24 1.90 -9.74 -6.65
C LEU A 24 1.81 -10.59 -5.38
N VAL A 25 1.81 -9.97 -4.19
CA VAL A 25 1.63 -10.69 -2.92
C VAL A 25 0.23 -11.31 -2.86
N TYR A 26 -0.83 -10.54 -3.15
CA TYR A 26 -2.19 -11.07 -3.15
C TYR A 26 -2.40 -12.15 -4.20
N GLY A 27 -1.90 -11.92 -5.42
CA GLY A 27 -1.93 -12.89 -6.51
C GLY A 27 -1.15 -14.16 -6.19
N GLY A 28 0.01 -14.04 -5.55
CA GLY A 28 0.83 -15.16 -5.11
C GLY A 28 0.13 -16.01 -4.06
N ILE A 29 -0.50 -15.39 -3.05
CA ILE A 29 -1.28 -16.10 -2.03
C ILE A 29 -2.43 -16.88 -2.67
N LEU A 30 -3.20 -16.23 -3.56
CA LEU A 30 -4.29 -16.88 -4.28
C LEU A 30 -3.78 -18.06 -5.12
N SER A 31 -2.68 -17.85 -5.84
CA SER A 31 -2.09 -18.82 -6.74
C SER A 31 -1.58 -20.06 -6.01
N VAL A 32 -0.87 -19.87 -4.89
CA VAL A 32 -0.46 -20.98 -4.00
C VAL A 32 -1.68 -21.70 -3.43
N GLY A 33 -2.73 -20.97 -3.06
CA GLY A 33 -4.00 -21.53 -2.60
C GLY A 33 -4.64 -22.46 -3.63
N ILE A 34 -4.75 -22.02 -4.89
CA ILE A 34 -5.28 -22.81 -6.01
C ILE A 34 -4.40 -24.04 -6.25
N PHE A 35 -3.08 -23.87 -6.26
CA PHE A 35 -2.13 -24.96 -6.47
C PHE A 35 -2.27 -26.05 -5.40
N GLN A 36 -2.31 -25.66 -4.13
CA GLN A 36 -2.44 -26.59 -3.01
C GLN A 36 -3.81 -27.26 -2.98
N PHE A 37 -4.88 -26.53 -3.30
CA PHE A 37 -6.23 -27.08 -3.41
C PHE A 37 -6.33 -28.16 -4.48
N LEU A 38 -5.75 -27.91 -5.67
CA LEU A 38 -5.77 -28.87 -6.77
C LEU A 38 -4.95 -30.13 -6.44
N LYS A 39 -3.79 -29.95 -5.81
CA LYS A 39 -2.93 -31.05 -5.33
C LYS A 39 -3.65 -31.92 -4.30
N HIS A 40 -4.38 -31.33 -3.34
CA HIS A 40 -5.02 -32.07 -2.27
C HIS A 40 -6.33 -32.75 -2.72
N LYS A 41 -7.18 -32.05 -3.49
CA LYS A 41 -8.51 -32.55 -3.87
C LYS A 41 -8.49 -33.47 -5.08
N ARG A 42 -7.50 -33.34 -5.99
CA ARG A 42 -7.42 -34.15 -7.23
C ARG A 42 -5.99 -34.62 -7.53
N PRO A 43 -5.40 -35.48 -6.67
CA PRO A 43 -4.00 -35.89 -6.79
C PRO A 43 -3.70 -36.62 -8.11
N ALA A 44 -4.60 -37.49 -8.58
CA ALA A 44 -4.40 -38.24 -9.82
C ALA A 44 -4.30 -37.35 -11.06
N ARG A 45 -5.17 -36.34 -11.18
CA ARG A 45 -5.13 -35.36 -12.28
C ARG A 45 -3.94 -34.43 -12.19
N PHE A 46 -3.57 -34.05 -10.97
CA PHE A 46 -2.43 -33.17 -10.73
C PHE A 46 -1.08 -33.84 -11.05
N ALA A 47 -0.97 -35.14 -10.85
CA ALA A 47 0.22 -35.92 -11.21
C ALA A 47 0.48 -35.93 -12.73
N LEU A 48 -0.59 -35.92 -13.53
CA LEU A 48 -0.53 -35.90 -15.00
C LEU A 48 -0.06 -34.57 -15.59
N PHE A 49 -0.08 -33.47 -14.81
CA PHE A 49 0.31 -32.16 -15.33
C PHE A 49 1.82 -32.06 -15.57
N THR A 50 2.17 -31.57 -16.75
CA THR A 50 3.55 -31.22 -17.09
C THR A 50 4.07 -30.10 -16.19
N PRO A 51 5.40 -30.01 -15.97
CA PRO A 51 6.00 -28.93 -15.19
C PRO A 51 5.59 -27.53 -15.67
N SER A 52 5.45 -27.34 -16.98
CA SER A 52 5.01 -26.06 -17.58
C SER A 52 3.59 -25.67 -17.16
N ILE A 53 2.65 -26.60 -17.11
CA ILE A 53 1.28 -26.35 -16.64
C ILE A 53 1.28 -25.98 -15.15
N LYS A 54 2.11 -26.66 -14.35
CA LYS A 54 2.27 -26.36 -12.92
C LYS A 54 2.84 -24.97 -12.69
N ALA A 55 3.83 -24.57 -13.48
CA ALA A 55 4.40 -23.22 -13.43
C ALA A 55 3.39 -22.16 -13.91
N ALA A 56 2.67 -22.42 -15.01
CA ALA A 56 1.65 -21.50 -15.52
C ALA A 56 0.49 -21.31 -14.52
N LEU A 57 0.07 -22.37 -13.83
CA LEU A 57 -0.93 -22.28 -12.76
C LEU A 57 -0.47 -21.36 -11.63
N LEU A 58 0.83 -21.33 -11.34
CA LEU A 58 1.40 -20.44 -10.33
C LEU A 58 1.57 -18.99 -10.86
N ALA A 59 2.09 -18.85 -12.07
CA ALA A 59 2.48 -17.57 -12.65
C ALA A 59 1.28 -16.74 -13.12
N MET A 60 0.33 -17.34 -13.83
CA MET A 60 -0.76 -16.60 -14.50
C MET A 60 -1.64 -15.81 -13.52
N PRO A 61 -2.15 -16.38 -12.40
CA PRO A 61 -2.94 -15.61 -11.44
C PRO A 61 -2.11 -14.51 -10.77
N THR A 62 -0.84 -14.80 -10.47
CA THR A 62 0.08 -13.86 -9.81
C THR A 62 0.33 -12.63 -10.69
N ILE A 63 0.68 -12.85 -11.96
CA ILE A 63 0.97 -11.77 -12.92
C ILE A 63 -0.30 -10.97 -13.21
N THR A 64 -1.44 -11.62 -13.43
CA THR A 64 -2.69 -10.93 -13.79
C THR A 64 -3.16 -10.00 -12.67
N ILE A 65 -3.12 -10.47 -11.43
CA ILE A 65 -3.51 -9.64 -10.27
C ILE A 65 -2.48 -8.54 -10.02
N GLY A 66 -1.17 -8.84 -10.16
CA GLY A 66 -0.12 -7.82 -10.09
C GLY A 66 -0.32 -6.70 -11.10
N ALA A 67 -0.61 -7.05 -12.36
CA ALA A 67 -0.88 -6.09 -13.42
C ALA A 67 -2.14 -5.26 -13.14
N PHE A 68 -3.22 -5.87 -12.64
CA PHE A 68 -4.44 -5.16 -12.28
C PHE A 68 -4.22 -4.10 -11.19
N TYR A 69 -3.47 -4.43 -10.14
CA TYR A 69 -3.13 -3.47 -9.08
C TYR A 69 -2.18 -2.38 -9.56
N ALA A 70 -1.25 -2.69 -10.46
CA ALA A 70 -0.37 -1.70 -11.07
C ALA A 70 -1.18 -0.68 -11.91
N ASP A 71 -2.16 -1.16 -12.67
CA ASP A 71 -3.04 -0.31 -13.49
C ASP A 71 -3.95 0.57 -12.63
N GLN A 72 -4.58 0.00 -11.60
CA GLN A 72 -5.36 0.78 -10.63
C GLN A 72 -4.49 1.81 -9.89
N GLY A 73 -3.25 1.43 -9.52
CA GLY A 73 -2.29 2.33 -8.90
C GLY A 73 -1.92 3.51 -9.79
N SER A 74 -1.79 3.31 -11.11
CA SER A 74 -1.56 4.40 -12.06
C SER A 74 -2.73 5.39 -12.06
N VAL A 75 -3.96 4.89 -12.17
CA VAL A 75 -5.16 5.75 -12.19
C VAL A 75 -5.33 6.48 -10.85
N GLU A 76 -5.05 5.80 -9.74
CA GLU A 76 -5.14 6.40 -8.42
C GLU A 76 -4.08 7.48 -8.21
N PHE A 77 -2.86 7.28 -8.71
CA PHE A 77 -1.81 8.30 -8.69
C PHE A 77 -2.22 9.52 -9.50
N ASP A 78 -2.63 9.35 -10.76
CA ASP A 78 -3.02 10.47 -11.63
C ASP A 78 -4.17 11.27 -11.01
N ARG A 79 -5.14 10.58 -10.41
CA ARG A 79 -6.27 11.22 -9.72
C ARG A 79 -5.81 12.06 -8.51
N LYS A 80 -4.87 11.56 -7.71
CA LYS A 80 -4.37 12.26 -6.52
C LYS A 80 -3.44 13.42 -6.88
N MET A 81 -2.60 13.21 -7.88
CA MET A 81 -1.61 14.17 -8.36
C MET A 81 -2.27 15.39 -9.02
N HIS A 82 -3.29 15.18 -9.84
CA HIS A 82 -3.90 16.25 -10.65
C HIS A 82 -5.20 16.84 -10.07
N GLN A 83 -5.51 16.57 -8.80
CA GLN A 83 -6.68 17.13 -8.12
C GLN A 83 -6.56 18.65 -7.90
N SER A 84 -5.37 19.14 -7.51
CA SER A 84 -5.07 20.56 -7.36
C SER A 84 -3.54 20.78 -7.38
N GLU A 85 -3.07 21.98 -7.71
CA GLU A 85 -1.63 22.31 -7.73
C GLU A 85 -1.00 22.36 -6.32
N TYR A 86 -1.82 22.64 -5.31
CA TYR A 86 -1.42 22.45 -3.92
C TYR A 86 -1.15 20.97 -3.63
N ASN A 87 -2.03 20.06 -4.08
CA ASN A 87 -1.82 18.63 -3.91
C ASN A 87 -0.63 18.11 -4.72
N GLU A 88 -0.41 18.61 -5.94
CA GLU A 88 0.75 18.27 -6.77
C GLU A 88 2.06 18.61 -6.05
N SER A 89 2.20 19.86 -5.59
CA SER A 89 3.40 20.32 -4.88
C SER A 89 3.64 19.58 -3.57
N LYS A 90 2.57 19.33 -2.80
CA LYS A 90 2.63 18.54 -1.57
C LYS A 90 3.04 17.09 -1.81
N TYR A 91 2.50 16.42 -2.82
CA TYR A 91 2.85 15.03 -3.14
C TYR A 91 4.33 14.89 -3.54
N ILE A 92 4.85 15.84 -4.31
CA ILE A 92 6.26 15.87 -4.69
C ILE A 92 7.16 16.14 -3.48
N GLU A 93 6.74 17.04 -2.59
CA GLU A 93 7.45 17.29 -1.33
C GLU A 93 7.51 16.05 -0.44
N GLU A 94 6.38 15.37 -0.24
CA GLU A 94 6.29 14.10 0.49
C GLU A 94 7.17 13.02 -0.14
N PHE A 95 7.19 12.90 -1.47
CA PHE A 95 8.08 11.97 -2.18
C PHE A 95 9.55 12.31 -1.97
N ARG A 96 9.90 13.60 -1.95
CA ARG A 96 11.27 14.06 -1.69
C ARG A 96 11.69 13.78 -0.25
N GLU A 97 10.82 14.02 0.72
CA GLU A 97 11.04 13.66 2.12
C GLU A 97 11.21 12.15 2.29
N TRP A 98 10.33 11.38 1.65
CA TRP A 98 10.42 9.93 1.61
C TRP A 98 11.77 9.47 1.08
N ASN A 99 12.26 10.04 -0.02
CA ASN A 99 13.54 9.65 -0.60
C ASN A 99 14.75 10.02 0.26
N LYS A 100 14.65 11.08 1.09
CA LYS A 100 15.68 11.47 2.05
C LYS A 100 15.78 10.54 3.27
N LEU A 101 14.71 9.81 3.60
CA LEU A 101 14.69 8.89 4.75
C LEU A 101 15.66 7.71 4.56
N SER A 102 16.32 7.31 5.65
CA SER A 102 17.10 6.08 5.70
C SER A 102 16.21 4.84 5.50
N LEU A 103 16.77 3.73 5.02
CA LEU A 103 16.04 2.47 4.83
C LEU A 103 15.37 1.98 6.13
N SER A 104 16.05 2.18 7.27
CA SER A 104 15.49 1.88 8.59
C SER A 104 14.24 2.72 8.85
N ASP A 105 14.33 4.03 8.67
CA ASP A 105 13.23 4.96 8.96
C ASP A 105 12.05 4.76 7.99
N LYS A 106 12.31 4.42 6.73
CA LYS A 106 11.29 4.01 5.76
C LYS A 106 10.50 2.80 6.25
N CYS A 107 11.21 1.77 6.70
CA CYS A 107 10.59 0.55 7.24
C CYS A 107 9.71 0.89 8.46
N PHE A 108 10.24 1.65 9.43
CA PHE A 108 9.48 2.05 10.60
C PHE A 108 8.27 2.91 10.27
N THR A 109 8.37 3.81 9.29
CA THR A 109 7.25 4.66 8.85
C THR A 109 6.13 3.80 8.26
N VAL A 110 6.44 2.89 7.34
CA VAL A 110 5.45 1.96 6.75
C VAL A 110 4.81 1.06 7.81
N LEU A 111 5.61 0.58 8.76
CA LEU A 111 5.14 -0.26 9.87
C LEU A 111 4.18 0.52 10.77
N ASN A 112 4.48 1.79 11.02
CA ASN A 112 3.65 2.66 11.86
C ASN A 112 2.32 3.00 11.19
N ASP A 113 2.36 3.36 9.91
CA ASP A 113 1.16 3.72 9.13
C ASP A 113 0.17 2.56 9.01
N ASN A 114 0.67 1.32 9.06
CA ASN A 114 -0.13 0.10 8.97
C ASN A 114 -0.20 -0.68 10.29
N LYS A 115 0.11 -0.05 11.44
CA LYS A 115 0.27 -0.75 12.73
C LYS A 115 -0.90 -1.67 13.07
N TYR A 116 -2.13 -1.17 12.96
CA TYR A 116 -3.32 -1.95 13.29
C TYR A 116 -3.53 -3.12 12.32
N LYS A 117 -3.30 -2.91 11.02
CA LYS A 117 -3.41 -3.97 10.01
C LYS A 117 -2.38 -5.07 10.27
N ILE A 118 -1.15 -4.68 10.60
CA ILE A 118 -0.06 -5.62 10.90
C ILE A 118 -0.34 -6.39 12.18
N ILE A 119 -0.82 -5.73 13.25
CA ILE A 119 -1.16 -6.38 14.51
C ILE A 119 -2.26 -7.43 14.29
N ILE A 120 -3.32 -7.07 13.56
CA ILE A 120 -4.42 -7.99 13.25
C ILE A 120 -3.92 -9.14 12.37
N ALA A 121 -3.09 -8.87 11.36
CA ALA A 121 -2.52 -9.90 10.49
C ALA A 121 -1.57 -10.84 11.26
N ALA A 122 -0.74 -10.30 12.15
CA ALA A 122 0.15 -11.08 13.02
C ALA A 122 -0.65 -11.94 14.00
N TRP A 123 -1.73 -11.40 14.57
CA TRP A 123 -2.64 -12.14 15.43
C TRP A 123 -3.32 -13.29 14.66
N ALA A 124 -3.95 -13.01 13.52
CA ALA A 124 -4.61 -14.03 12.71
C ALA A 124 -3.60 -15.08 12.20
N GLY A 125 -2.42 -14.63 11.76
CA GLY A 125 -1.33 -15.48 11.31
C GLY A 125 -0.81 -16.39 12.42
N SER A 126 -0.74 -15.89 13.66
CA SER A 126 -0.34 -16.69 14.80
C SER A 126 -1.35 -17.77 15.18
N LEU A 127 -2.65 -17.46 15.12
CA LEU A 127 -3.71 -18.43 15.37
C LEU A 127 -3.68 -19.54 14.31
N TYR A 128 -3.57 -19.15 13.03
CA TYR A 128 -3.48 -20.11 11.93
C TYR A 128 -2.20 -20.95 12.02
N GLY A 129 -1.05 -20.33 12.28
CA GLY A 129 0.24 -21.01 12.44
C GLY A 129 0.22 -22.03 13.58
N SER A 130 -0.33 -21.64 14.74
CA SER A 130 -0.53 -22.54 15.88
C SER A 130 -1.45 -23.71 15.53
N TRP A 131 -2.56 -23.45 14.84
CA TRP A 131 -3.49 -24.49 14.41
C TRP A 131 -2.87 -25.49 13.42
N VAL A 132 -2.15 -25.00 12.39
CA VAL A 132 -1.44 -25.85 11.43
C VAL A 132 -0.36 -26.67 12.13
N PHE A 133 0.38 -26.07 13.06
CA PHE A 133 1.42 -26.75 13.81
C PHE A 133 0.86 -27.89 14.68
N VAL A 134 -0.19 -27.61 15.48
CA VAL A 134 -0.85 -28.61 16.34
C VAL A 134 -1.51 -29.72 15.52
N ASN A 135 -2.05 -29.41 14.34
CA ASN A 135 -2.67 -30.41 13.47
C ASN A 135 -1.69 -31.28 12.67
N ARG A 136 -0.40 -30.93 12.65
CA ARG A 136 0.63 -31.75 11.99
C ARG A 136 0.80 -33.10 12.69
N ASP A 137 0.65 -33.13 14.01
CA ASP A 137 0.83 -34.36 14.79
C ASP A 137 -0.47 -35.19 14.81
N LYS A 138 -0.45 -36.34 14.12
CA LYS A 138 -1.61 -37.27 14.03
C LYS A 138 -1.77 -38.19 15.23
N ILE A 139 -0.79 -38.22 16.12
CA ILE A 139 -0.69 -39.22 17.20
C ILE A 139 -1.48 -38.81 18.46
N MET A 140 -1.85 -37.53 18.57
CA MET A 140 -2.44 -36.95 19.77
C MET A 140 -3.97 -36.84 19.70
N THR A 141 -4.66 -37.12 20.80
CA THR A 141 -6.13 -37.02 20.88
C THR A 141 -6.62 -35.58 20.73
N THR A 142 -7.86 -35.39 20.29
CA THR A 142 -8.46 -34.05 20.07
C THR A 142 -8.51 -33.21 21.34
N ALA A 143 -8.73 -33.83 22.50
CA ALA A 143 -8.71 -33.15 23.80
C ALA A 143 -7.32 -32.61 24.15
N GLN A 144 -6.27 -33.40 23.93
CA GLN A 144 -4.88 -32.98 24.18
C GLN A 144 -4.45 -31.84 23.23
N LYS A 145 -4.87 -31.89 21.96
CA LYS A 145 -4.68 -30.79 21.00
C LYS A 145 -5.29 -29.48 21.47
N ALA A 146 -6.49 -29.52 22.04
CA ALA A 146 -7.15 -28.32 22.54
C ALA A 146 -6.40 -27.68 23.72
N VAL A 147 -5.86 -28.49 24.62
CA VAL A 147 -5.05 -28.00 25.75
C VAL A 147 -3.76 -27.35 25.24
N GLN A 148 -3.04 -28.01 24.33
CA GLN A 148 -1.79 -27.48 23.78
C GLN A 148 -2.03 -26.21 22.95
N ALA A 149 -3.11 -26.16 22.18
CA ALA A 149 -3.48 -24.98 21.39
C ALA A 149 -3.71 -23.75 22.28
N ARG A 150 -4.35 -23.92 23.45
CA ARG A 150 -4.55 -22.81 24.41
C ARG A 150 -3.22 -22.31 24.98
N MET A 151 -2.29 -23.21 25.31
CA MET A 151 -0.98 -22.86 25.83
C MET A 151 -0.16 -22.08 24.78
N TYR A 152 -0.18 -22.50 23.51
CA TYR A 152 0.44 -21.75 22.42
C TYR A 152 -0.24 -20.40 22.18
N ALA A 153 -1.57 -20.35 22.18
CA ALA A 153 -2.29 -19.09 22.00
C ALA A 153 -1.89 -18.07 23.08
N GLN A 154 -1.83 -18.49 24.34
CA GLN A 154 -1.37 -17.65 25.45
C GLN A 154 0.06 -17.16 25.24
N GLY A 155 1.00 -18.06 24.93
CA GLY A 155 2.39 -17.68 24.67
C GLY A 155 2.54 -16.68 23.53
N ILE A 156 1.81 -16.88 22.42
CA ILE A 156 1.88 -15.99 21.27
C ILE A 156 1.25 -14.63 21.59
N THR A 157 0.13 -14.58 22.35
CA THR A 157 -0.46 -13.30 22.74
C THR A 157 0.49 -12.46 23.60
N ILE A 158 1.28 -13.08 24.47
CA ILE A 158 2.29 -12.38 25.29
C ILE A 158 3.40 -11.81 24.40
N ILE A 159 3.93 -12.63 23.46
CA ILE A 159 4.95 -12.18 22.52
C ILE A 159 4.43 -11.02 21.65
N LEU A 160 3.19 -11.12 21.18
CA LEU A 160 2.55 -10.08 20.38
C LEU A 160 2.41 -8.78 21.19
N LEU A 161 1.97 -8.86 22.44
CA LEU A 161 1.82 -7.71 23.33
C LEU A 161 3.17 -7.03 23.59
N LEU A 162 4.21 -7.81 23.91
CA LEU A 162 5.57 -7.29 24.06
C LEU A 162 6.08 -6.62 22.78
N GLY A 163 5.83 -7.23 21.62
CA GLY A 163 6.14 -6.65 20.31
C GLY A 163 5.43 -5.32 20.07
N THR A 164 4.14 -5.21 20.43
CA THR A 164 3.38 -3.96 20.29
C THR A 164 3.89 -2.86 21.22
N ILE A 165 4.29 -3.19 22.45
CA ILE A 165 4.87 -2.23 23.38
C ILE A 165 6.20 -1.71 22.84
N LEU A 166 7.08 -2.59 22.37
CA LEU A 166 8.36 -2.18 21.77
C LEU A 166 8.15 -1.25 20.57
N LEU A 167 7.17 -1.56 19.72
CA LEU A 167 6.81 -0.72 18.58
C LEU A 167 6.26 0.64 19.04
N ALA A 168 5.39 0.67 20.05
CA ALA A 168 4.84 1.91 20.60
C ALA A 168 5.91 2.81 21.24
N MET A 169 6.85 2.25 22.00
CA MET A 169 7.97 3.02 22.56
C MET A 169 8.84 3.64 21.46
N LYS A 170 9.08 2.90 20.39
CA LYS A 170 9.86 3.38 19.24
C LYS A 170 9.10 4.43 18.42
N GLU A 171 7.79 4.29 18.29
CA GLU A 171 6.90 5.30 17.70
C GLU A 171 6.99 6.61 18.50
N GLU A 172 6.93 6.54 19.84
CA GLU A 172 7.05 7.72 20.70
C GLU A 172 8.41 8.42 20.54
N GLU A 173 9.50 7.66 20.47
CA GLU A 173 10.84 8.20 20.24
C GLU A 173 10.97 8.92 18.88
N ILE A 174 10.41 8.33 17.82
CA ILE A 174 10.40 8.93 16.49
C ILE A 174 9.52 10.19 16.48
N ASN A 175 8.34 10.15 17.09
CA ASN A 175 7.42 11.28 17.13
C ASN A 175 7.99 12.47 17.92
N LYS A 176 8.79 12.23 18.97
CA LYS A 176 9.51 13.30 19.69
C LYS A 176 10.52 14.04 18.82
N LYS A 177 11.08 13.39 17.80
CA LYS A 177 12.07 13.97 16.87
C LYS A 177 11.42 14.72 15.70
N LYS A 178 10.14 14.44 15.40
CA LYS A 178 9.42 15.09 14.30
C LYS A 178 8.93 16.49 14.73
N PRO A 179 8.98 17.50 13.83
CA PRO A 179 8.35 18.78 14.10
C PRO A 179 6.84 18.57 14.32
N LYS A 180 6.24 19.35 15.22
CA LYS A 180 4.79 19.25 15.49
C LYS A 180 4.02 19.48 14.18
N PRO A 181 3.03 18.63 13.85
CA PRO A 181 2.28 18.79 12.62
C PRO A 181 1.57 20.14 12.59
N ILE A 182 1.50 20.75 11.40
CA ILE A 182 0.75 22.00 11.19
C ILE A 182 -0.72 21.73 11.54
N PRO A 183 -1.37 22.57 12.38
CA PRO A 183 -2.77 22.41 12.72
C PRO A 183 -3.68 22.39 11.48
N GLU A 184 -4.71 21.54 11.49
CA GLU A 184 -5.64 21.37 10.36
C GLU A 184 -6.30 22.68 9.91
N TRP A 185 -6.67 23.56 10.85
CA TRP A 185 -7.25 24.87 10.51
C TRP A 185 -6.30 25.72 9.65
N LYS A 186 -4.99 25.64 9.89
CA LYS A 186 -3.99 26.39 9.11
C LYS A 186 -3.82 25.81 7.71
N LYS A 187 -3.99 24.50 7.55
CA LYS A 187 -4.00 23.84 6.22
C LYS A 187 -5.22 24.28 5.40
N ILE A 188 -6.41 24.29 6.01
CA ILE A 188 -7.65 24.71 5.34
C ILE A 188 -7.56 26.16 4.86
N ILE A 189 -6.93 27.05 5.65
CA ILE A 189 -6.71 28.45 5.25
C ILE A 189 -5.76 28.51 4.05
N MET A 190 -4.64 27.79 4.08
CA MET A 190 -3.69 27.76 2.96
C MET A 190 -4.32 27.22 1.68
N GLU A 191 -5.18 26.21 1.79
CA GLU A 191 -5.92 25.64 0.65
C GLU A 191 -6.92 26.63 0.06
N LYS A 192 -7.69 27.33 0.91
CA LYS A 192 -8.59 28.40 0.45
C LYS A 192 -7.85 29.58 -0.18
N GLU A 193 -6.72 30.00 0.40
CA GLU A 193 -5.92 31.09 -0.13
C GLU A 193 -5.35 30.75 -1.51
N ALA A 194 -4.96 29.50 -1.73
CA ALA A 194 -4.56 29.01 -3.05
C ALA A 194 -5.73 28.96 -4.06
N GLU A 195 -6.93 28.58 -3.61
CA GLU A 195 -8.14 28.58 -4.45
C GLU A 195 -8.54 30.01 -4.86
N ASP A 196 -8.52 30.96 -3.91
CA ASP A 196 -8.80 32.37 -4.17
C ASP A 196 -7.79 32.98 -5.14
N GLN A 197 -6.49 32.64 -5.04
CA GLN A 197 -5.46 33.08 -5.98
C GLN A 197 -5.73 32.58 -7.41
N ARG A 198 -6.20 31.33 -7.56
CA ARG A 198 -6.57 30.76 -8.87
C ARG A 198 -7.76 31.48 -9.49
N LEU A 199 -8.82 31.72 -8.71
CA LEU A 199 -9.98 32.47 -9.17
C LEU A 199 -9.59 33.90 -9.59
N LEU A 200 -8.64 34.51 -8.89
CA LEU A 200 -8.09 35.81 -9.27
C LEU A 200 -7.28 35.75 -10.57
N GLU A 201 -6.46 34.72 -10.79
CA GLU A 201 -5.75 34.52 -12.06
C GLU A 201 -6.68 34.25 -13.23
N GLU A 202 -7.69 33.39 -13.04
CA GLU A 202 -8.73 33.13 -14.05
C GLU A 202 -9.52 34.41 -14.36
N ALA A 203 -9.87 35.20 -13.35
CA ALA A 203 -10.55 36.48 -13.54
C ALA A 203 -9.65 37.50 -14.26
N LYS A 204 -8.34 37.51 -14.00
CA LYS A 204 -7.37 38.35 -14.71
C LYS A 204 -7.23 37.91 -16.17
N LEU A 205 -7.08 36.61 -16.44
CA LEU A 205 -7.02 36.03 -17.79
C LEU A 205 -8.33 36.28 -18.56
N ALA A 206 -9.48 36.16 -17.91
CA ALA A 206 -10.78 36.46 -18.51
C ALA A 206 -10.92 37.95 -18.84
N LYS A 207 -10.45 38.85 -17.95
CA LYS A 207 -10.38 40.28 -18.23
C LYS A 207 -9.42 40.60 -19.37
N GLU A 208 -8.25 39.98 -19.41
CA GLU A 208 -7.25 40.15 -20.48
C GLU A 208 -7.79 39.68 -21.84
N LYS A 209 -8.50 38.54 -21.88
CA LYS A 209 -9.23 38.06 -23.07
C LYS A 209 -10.38 38.96 -23.47
N ALA A 210 -11.08 39.58 -22.52
CA ALA A 210 -12.13 40.56 -22.80
C ALA A 210 -11.56 41.91 -23.26
N GLN A 211 -10.33 42.24 -22.86
CA GLN A 211 -9.60 43.45 -23.25
C GLN A 211 -8.80 43.30 -24.54
N THR A 212 -8.54 42.08 -25.03
CA THR A 212 -7.98 41.88 -26.37
C THR A 212 -9.10 42.10 -27.38
N PRO A 213 -9.12 43.22 -28.14
CA PRO A 213 -10.15 43.42 -29.13
C PRO A 213 -9.98 42.36 -30.22
N VAL A 214 -11.09 41.76 -30.63
CA VAL A 214 -11.23 40.96 -31.85
C VAL A 214 -10.79 41.83 -33.03
N ASN A 215 -9.49 41.84 -33.34
CA ASN A 215 -8.98 42.28 -34.63
C ASN A 215 -8.74 41.04 -35.48
N THR A 216 -9.83 40.45 -35.93
CA THR A 216 -9.86 39.63 -37.14
C THR A 216 -10.96 40.20 -38.01
N GLN A 217 -10.71 41.40 -38.54
CA GLN A 217 -11.35 41.86 -39.76
C GLN A 217 -10.53 41.34 -40.94
N SER A 218 -11.23 40.65 -41.84
CA SER A 218 -11.07 40.70 -43.30
C SER A 218 -9.64 40.78 -43.88
N GLN A 219 -9.18 39.68 -44.47
CA GLN A 219 -8.84 39.53 -45.90
C GLN A 219 -8.67 38.06 -46.25
#